data_AF-A0A5D0WMK1-F1
#
_entry.id   AF-A0A5D0WMK1-F1
#
_cell.length_a   1.000
_cell.length_b   1.000
_cell.length_c   1.000
_cell.angle_alpha   90.00
_cell.angle_beta   90.00
_cell.angle_gamma   90.00
#
_symmetry.space_group_name_H-M   'P 1'
#
loop_
_entity.id
_entity.type
_entity.pdbx_description
1 polymer ?
#
loop_
_entity_poly.entity_id
_entity_poly.type
_entity_poly.pdbx_seq_one_letter_code
_entity_poly.pdbx_strand_id
1 'polypeptide(L)'
;MINQSTIAALRAMKLTAMADELEAQFADQTTYSQLGFEDRLGLLVDAEWNRRKSNKLLRFIWNARFAEPGATIEGIEYHDDRKLDKAQILRLASCQYIEDGHHIILKGASGKGNYVKSYVM
;
A
#
# COMPACT_ATOMS: atom_id res chain seq x y z
N MET A 1 16.02 33.03 -5.12
CA MET A 1 16.21 32.52 -6.48
C MET A 1 16.65 31.04 -6.55
N ILE A 2 16.80 30.32 -5.43
CA ILE A 2 17.23 28.90 -5.39
C ILE A 2 16.03 27.92 -5.50
N ASN A 3 14.83 28.33 -5.06
CA ASN A 3 13.72 27.38 -4.84
C ASN A 3 13.17 26.76 -6.14
N GLN A 4 12.99 27.55 -7.21
CA GLN A 4 12.49 27.03 -8.49
C GLN A 4 13.49 26.12 -9.20
N SER A 5 14.79 26.40 -9.11
CA SER A 5 15.81 25.52 -9.70
C SER A 5 15.92 24.20 -8.92
N THR A 6 15.78 24.22 -7.59
CA THR A 6 15.72 23.01 -6.77
C THR A 6 14.50 22.15 -7.12
N ILE A 7 13.31 22.75 -7.22
CA ILE A 7 12.08 22.02 -7.61
C ILE A 7 12.24 21.39 -9.01
N ALA A 8 12.75 22.15 -9.97
CA ALA A 8 13.00 21.63 -11.32
C ALA A 8 13.99 20.46 -11.31
N ALA A 9 15.07 20.55 -10.53
CA ALA A 9 16.04 19.47 -10.36
C ALA A 9 15.42 18.22 -9.72
N LEU A 10 14.60 18.37 -8.67
CA LEU A 10 13.88 17.26 -8.05
C LEU A 10 12.97 16.55 -9.05
N ARG A 11 12.22 17.31 -9.86
CA ARG A 11 11.37 16.74 -10.93
C ARG A 11 12.20 16.01 -11.99
N ALA A 12 13.33 16.57 -12.41
CA ALA A 12 14.25 15.93 -13.36
C ALA A 12 14.85 14.61 -12.82
N MET A 13 15.12 14.54 -11.51
CA MET A 13 15.57 13.33 -10.82
C MET A 13 14.45 12.32 -10.52
N LYS A 14 13.21 12.59 -10.97
CA LYS A 14 12.01 11.78 -10.69
C LYS A 14 11.70 11.69 -9.19
N LEU A 15 12.01 12.75 -8.43
CA LEU A 15 11.62 12.96 -7.03
C LEU A 15 10.40 13.87 -6.95
N THR A 16 9.40 13.60 -7.79
CA THR A 16 8.27 14.52 -8.02
C THR A 16 7.40 14.76 -6.77
N ALA A 17 7.17 13.78 -5.87
CA ALA A 17 6.39 14.06 -4.65
C ALA A 17 7.19 14.86 -3.63
N MET A 18 8.50 14.65 -3.56
CA MET A 18 9.36 15.54 -2.77
C MET A 18 9.32 16.97 -3.31
N ALA A 19 9.28 17.14 -4.64
CA ALA A 19 9.14 18.47 -5.25
C ALA A 19 7.79 19.11 -4.91
N ASP A 20 6.70 18.34 -4.99
CA ASP A 20 5.34 18.82 -4.71
C ASP A 20 5.16 19.16 -3.21
N GLU A 21 5.73 18.34 -2.30
CA GLU A 21 5.76 18.61 -0.87
C GLU A 21 6.60 19.85 -0.56
N LEU A 22 7.73 20.07 -1.25
CA LEU A 22 8.53 21.28 -1.11
C LEU A 22 7.77 22.53 -1.56
N GLU A 23 7.02 22.45 -2.66
CA GLU A 23 6.11 23.51 -3.10
C GLU A 23 5.03 23.80 -2.05
N ALA A 24 4.45 22.76 -1.44
CA ALA A 24 3.44 22.89 -0.38
C ALA A 24 4.00 23.56 0.88
N GLN A 25 5.22 23.17 1.31
CA GLN A 25 5.88 23.77 2.48
C GLN A 25 6.19 25.26 2.28
N PHE A 26 6.49 25.67 1.04
CA PHE A 26 6.66 27.08 0.71
C PHE A 26 5.34 27.84 0.63
N ALA A 27 4.27 27.20 0.16
CA ALA A 27 2.95 27.82 0.08
C ALA A 27 2.37 28.12 1.49
N ASP A 28 2.63 27.25 2.47
CA ASP A 28 2.21 27.42 3.87
C ASP A 28 3.39 27.63 4.82
N GLN A 29 4.19 28.66 4.55
CA GLN A 29 5.38 28.92 5.34
C GLN A 29 5.07 29.17 6.83
N THR A 30 3.88 29.68 7.18
CA THR A 30 3.47 29.95 8.57
C THR A 30 3.39 28.67 9.41
N THR A 31 2.81 27.61 8.85
CA THR A 31 2.68 26.32 9.53
C THR A 31 4.04 25.61 9.57
N TYR A 32 4.73 25.53 8.44
CA TYR A 32 5.96 24.74 8.33
C TYR A 32 7.17 25.40 9.00
N SER A 33 7.19 26.73 9.20
CA SER A 33 8.27 27.40 9.94
C SER A 33 8.28 27.07 11.44
N GLN A 34 7.20 26.46 11.97
CA GLN A 34 7.14 25.96 13.35
C GLN A 34 7.87 24.62 13.52
N LEU A 35 8.14 23.91 12.41
CA LEU A 35 8.84 22.63 12.40
C LEU A 35 10.35 22.82 12.24
N GLY A 36 11.11 21.91 12.85
CA GLY A 36 12.55 21.85 12.64
C GLY A 36 12.91 21.60 11.18
N PHE A 37 14.15 21.90 10.80
CA PHE A 37 14.64 21.53 9.46
C PHE A 37 14.57 20.01 9.25
N GLU A 38 14.97 19.22 10.25
CA GLU A 38 14.97 17.76 10.16
C GLU A 38 13.56 17.20 9.98
N ASP A 39 12.56 17.73 10.68
CA ASP A 39 11.16 17.32 10.52
C ASP A 39 10.65 17.60 9.11
N ARG A 40 10.90 18.81 8.59
CA ARG A 40 10.52 19.20 7.23
C ARG A 40 11.20 18.34 6.17
N LEU A 41 12.48 18.02 6.37
CA LEU A 41 13.22 17.11 5.51
C LEU A 41 12.66 15.68 5.59
N GLY A 42 12.27 15.24 6.78
CA GLY A 42 11.59 13.97 6.99
C GLY A 42 10.30 13.87 6.17
N LEU A 43 9.43 14.87 6.26
CA LEU A 43 8.18 14.93 5.48
C LEU A 43 8.43 14.85 3.96
N LEU A 44 9.42 15.60 3.47
CA LEU A 44 9.84 15.58 2.06
C LEU A 44 10.27 14.18 1.59
N VAL A 45 11.08 13.50 2.41
CA VAL A 45 11.56 12.13 2.13
C VAL A 45 10.42 11.13 2.19
N ASP A 46 9.56 11.22 3.21
CA ASP A 46 8.42 10.33 3.40
C ASP A 46 7.42 10.43 2.25
N ALA A 47 7.12 11.64 1.77
CA ALA A 47 6.23 11.85 0.63
C ALA A 47 6.71 11.07 -0.61
N GLU A 48 8.00 11.16 -0.93
CA GLU A 48 8.56 10.46 -2.08
C GLU A 48 8.67 8.95 -1.86
N TRP A 49 9.10 8.53 -0.67
CA TRP A 49 9.22 7.13 -0.30
C TRP A 49 7.87 6.40 -0.37
N ASN A 50 6.83 6.99 0.21
CA ASN A 50 5.48 6.45 0.21
C ASN A 50 4.94 6.35 -1.22
N ARG A 51 5.10 7.40 -2.03
CA ARG A 51 4.65 7.36 -3.43
C ARG A 51 5.36 6.27 -4.25
N ARG A 52 6.67 6.07 -4.04
CA ARG A 52 7.42 4.99 -4.70
C ARG A 52 6.94 3.61 -4.27
N LYS A 53 6.66 3.40 -2.98
CA LYS A 53 6.08 2.15 -2.47
C LYS A 53 4.71 1.88 -3.08
N SER A 54 3.82 2.87 -3.09
CA SER A 54 2.48 2.75 -3.68
C SER A 54 2.54 2.43 -5.18
N ASN A 55 3.39 3.13 -5.94
CA ASN A 55 3.56 2.85 -7.37
C ASN A 55 4.12 1.44 -7.63
N LYS A 56 5.05 0.97 -6.80
CA LYS A 56 5.59 -0.39 -6.88
C LYS A 56 4.49 -1.43 -6.62
N LEU A 57 3.66 -1.22 -5.59
CA LEU A 57 2.54 -2.10 -5.27
C LEU A 57 1.52 -2.15 -6.42
N LEU A 58 1.07 -0.99 -6.90
CA LEU A 58 0.12 -0.89 -8.02
C LEU A 58 0.67 -1.58 -9.28
N ARG A 59 1.97 -1.43 -9.57
CA ARG A 59 2.61 -2.12 -10.68
C ARG A 59 2.58 -3.64 -10.50
N PHE A 60 2.82 -4.15 -9.30
CA PHE A 60 2.74 -5.59 -9.04
C PHE A 60 1.31 -6.12 -9.18
N ILE A 61 0.31 -5.41 -8.65
CA ILE A 61 -1.10 -5.76 -8.82
C ILE A 61 -1.47 -5.81 -10.32
N TRP A 62 -1.07 -4.79 -11.08
CA TRP A 62 -1.34 -4.73 -12.52
C TRP A 62 -0.66 -5.86 -13.30
N ASN A 63 0.62 -6.12 -13.00
CA ASN A 63 1.39 -7.18 -13.65
C ASN A 63 0.87 -8.59 -13.33
N ALA A 64 0.30 -8.80 -12.14
CA ALA A 64 -0.23 -10.10 -11.72
C ALA A 64 -1.50 -10.51 -12.48
N ARG A 65 -2.17 -9.57 -13.17
CA ARG A 65 -3.38 -9.82 -13.97
C ARG A 65 -4.47 -10.56 -13.18
N PHE A 66 -4.67 -10.16 -11.93
CA PHE A 66 -5.76 -10.69 -11.11
C PHE A 66 -7.10 -10.45 -11.80
N ALA A 67 -8.03 -11.41 -11.66
CA ALA A 67 -9.39 -11.25 -12.17
C ALA A 67 -10.12 -10.06 -11.51
N GLU A 68 -9.82 -9.82 -10.22
CA GLU A 68 -10.33 -8.68 -9.46
C GLU A 68 -9.16 -7.94 -8.78
N PRO A 69 -8.55 -6.94 -9.46
CA PRO A 69 -7.41 -6.19 -8.93
C PRO A 69 -7.74 -5.33 -7.69
N GLY A 70 -9.01 -4.99 -7.49
CA GLY A 70 -9.49 -4.18 -6.36
C GLY A 70 -9.91 -5.00 -5.14
N ALA A 71 -9.71 -6.32 -5.15
CA ALA A 71 -10.12 -7.18 -4.05
C ALA A 71 -9.37 -6.83 -2.75
N THR A 72 -10.12 -6.61 -1.66
CA THR A 72 -9.61 -6.32 -0.32
C THR A 72 -10.25 -7.26 0.71
N ILE A 73 -9.66 -7.34 1.91
CA ILE A 73 -10.19 -8.16 3.01
C ILE A 73 -11.51 -7.55 3.54
N GLU A 74 -11.59 -6.22 3.58
CA GLU A 74 -12.78 -5.47 3.99
C GLU A 74 -13.94 -5.64 3.00
N GLY A 75 -13.64 -5.89 1.72
CA GLY A 75 -14.63 -6.17 0.68
C GLY A 75 -15.20 -7.59 0.70
N ILE A 76 -14.79 -8.45 1.64
CA ILE A 76 -15.30 -9.82 1.72
C ILE A 76 -16.71 -9.83 2.31
N GLU A 77 -17.66 -10.28 1.50
CA GLU A 77 -19.04 -10.54 1.93
C GLU A 77 -19.18 -11.94 2.54
N TYR A 78 -19.56 -12.00 3.82
CA TYR A 78 -19.72 -13.24 4.60
C TYR A 78 -21.18 -13.72 4.61
N HIS A 79 -21.72 -14.06 3.44
CA HIS A 79 -23.05 -14.67 3.34
C HIS A 79 -23.05 -16.10 3.92
N ASP A 80 -24.15 -16.50 4.56
CA ASP A 80 -24.29 -17.80 5.24
C ASP A 80 -24.09 -19.01 4.31
N ASP A 81 -24.44 -18.87 3.03
CA ASP A 81 -24.33 -19.91 2.01
C ASP A 81 -22.88 -20.16 1.54
N ARG A 82 -21.98 -19.19 1.72
CA ARG A 82 -20.55 -19.29 1.34
C ARG A 82 -19.74 -20.12 2.32
N LYS A 83 -20.22 -20.28 3.56
CA LYS A 83 -19.55 -21.04 4.64
C LYS A 83 -18.11 -20.58 4.89
N LEU A 84 -17.86 -19.26 4.85
CA LEU A 84 -16.57 -18.65 5.13
C LEU A 84 -16.44 -18.31 6.63
N ASP A 85 -15.38 -18.80 7.27
CA ASP A 85 -15.05 -18.42 8.65
C ASP A 85 -14.30 -17.08 8.66
N LYS A 86 -14.99 -16.02 9.11
CA LYS A 86 -14.43 -14.67 9.23
C LYS A 86 -13.20 -14.61 10.14
N ALA A 87 -13.19 -15.36 11.25
CA ALA A 87 -12.06 -15.36 12.17
C ALA A 87 -10.83 -16.01 11.53
N GLN A 88 -11.03 -17.07 10.74
CA GLN A 88 -9.96 -17.70 9.98
C GLN A 88 -9.41 -16.76 8.91
N ILE A 89 -10.27 -16.11 8.11
CA ILE A 89 -9.83 -15.18 7.06
C ILE A 89 -9.02 -14.02 7.64
N LEU A 90 -9.47 -13.41 8.74
CA LEU A 90 -8.73 -12.33 9.39
C LEU A 90 -7.37 -12.79 9.93
N ARG A 91 -7.29 -14.02 10.46
CA ARG A 91 -6.00 -14.60 10.88
C ARG A 91 -5.06 -14.77 9.70
N LEU A 92 -5.53 -15.29 8.58
CA LEU A 92 -4.71 -15.45 7.37
C LEU A 92 -4.30 -14.10 6.77
N ALA A 93 -5.16 -13.08 6.85
CA ALA A 93 -4.88 -11.74 6.38
C ALA A 93 -3.70 -11.06 7.11
N SER A 94 -3.33 -11.51 8.31
CA SER A 94 -2.13 -11.04 9.01
C SER A 94 -0.81 -11.48 8.34
N CYS A 95 -0.86 -12.46 7.44
CA CYS A 95 0.31 -13.06 6.80
C CYS A 95 1.32 -13.73 7.76
N GLN A 96 0.99 -13.93 9.04
CA GLN A 96 1.88 -14.56 10.02
C GLN A 96 2.35 -15.97 9.58
N TYR A 97 1.50 -16.71 8.85
CA TYR A 97 1.84 -18.02 8.32
C TYR A 97 3.07 -18.01 7.39
N ILE A 98 3.42 -16.86 6.78
CA ILE A 98 4.62 -16.73 5.95
C ILE A 98 5.87 -16.74 6.83
N GLU A 99 5.84 -16.01 7.94
CA GLU A 99 6.96 -15.94 8.90
C GLU A 99 7.14 -17.28 9.63
N ASP A 100 6.03 -17.92 9.99
CA ASP A 100 6.03 -19.21 10.67
C ASP A 100 6.39 -20.39 9.72
N GLY A 101 6.45 -20.14 8.42
CA GLY A 101 6.73 -21.16 7.41
C GLY A 101 5.59 -22.16 7.18
N HIS A 102 4.35 -21.79 7.55
CA HIS A 102 3.18 -22.64 7.40
C HIS A 102 2.55 -22.56 5.99
N HIS A 103 2.07 -23.69 5.50
CA HIS A 103 1.43 -23.77 4.18
C HIS A 103 -0.09 -23.61 4.27
N ILE A 104 -0.69 -22.84 3.35
CA ILE A 104 -2.15 -22.73 3.22
C ILE A 104 -2.63 -23.61 2.05
N ILE A 105 -3.53 -24.54 2.34
CA ILE A 105 -4.19 -25.37 1.32
C ILE A 105 -5.65 -24.93 1.15
N LEU A 106 -5.99 -24.30 0.03
CA LEU A 106 -7.37 -23.90 -0.29
C LEU A 106 -8.14 -25.06 -0.95
N LYS A 107 -9.22 -25.52 -0.31
CA LYS A 107 -10.10 -26.57 -0.86
C LYS A 107 -11.50 -26.04 -1.17
N GLY A 108 -12.00 -26.27 -2.38
CA GLY A 108 -13.34 -25.87 -2.82
C GLY A 108 -13.77 -26.56 -4.11
N ALA A 109 -15.07 -26.50 -4.41
CA ALA A 109 -15.59 -26.91 -5.72
C ALA A 109 -15.09 -25.93 -6.79
N SER A 110 -14.59 -26.46 -7.91
CA SER A 110 -14.08 -25.63 -9.01
C SER A 110 -15.16 -24.69 -9.56
N GLY A 111 -14.77 -23.48 -9.96
CA GLY A 111 -15.62 -22.54 -10.69
C GLY A 111 -16.61 -21.71 -9.87
N LYS A 112 -16.67 -21.86 -8.54
CA LYS A 112 -17.60 -21.06 -7.69
C LYS A 112 -16.92 -20.00 -6.80
N GLY A 113 -15.59 -19.97 -6.74
CA GLY A 113 -14.86 -19.04 -5.86
C GLY A 113 -15.07 -19.28 -4.35
N ASN A 114 -15.79 -20.35 -3.97
CA ASN A 114 -16.04 -20.72 -2.58
C ASN A 114 -15.00 -21.76 -2.13
N TYR A 115 -13.95 -21.28 -1.46
CA TYR A 115 -12.97 -22.13 -0.78
C TYR A 115 -13.45 -22.35 0.66
N VAL A 116 -13.82 -23.59 0.97
CA VAL A 116 -14.57 -23.94 2.18
C VAL A 116 -13.65 -24.31 3.35
N LYS A 117 -12.38 -24.64 3.08
CA LYS A 117 -11.39 -24.94 4.13
C LYS A 117 -9.99 -24.51 3.70
N SER A 118 -9.29 -23.87 4.63
CA SER A 118 -7.83 -23.79 4.62
C SER A 118 -7.27 -24.76 5.67
N TYR A 119 -6.32 -25.61 5.28
CA TYR A 119 -5.44 -26.28 6.24
C TYR A 119 -4.15 -25.48 6.33
N VAL A 120 -3.73 -25.19 7.56
CA VAL A 120 -2.42 -24.65 7.88
C VAL A 120 -1.60 -25.86 8.35
N MET A 121 -0.62 -26.29 7.56
CA MET A 121 0.38 -27.29 7.96
C MET A 121 1.68 -26.58 8.32
#